data_AF-A0A1G2MTF4-F1
#
_entry.id   AF-A0A1G2MTF4-F1
#
_cell.length_a   1.000
_cell.length_b   1.000
_cell.length_c   1.000
_cell.angle_alpha   90.00
_cell.angle_beta   90.00
_cell.angle_gamma   90.00
#
_symmetry.space_group_name_H-M   'P 1'
#
loop_
_entity.id
_entity.type
_entity.pdbx_description
1 polymer ?
#
loop_
_entity_poly.entity_id
_entity_poly.type
_entity_poly.pdbx_seq_one_letter_code
_entity_poly.pdbx_strand_id
1 'polypeptide(L)'
;MDQKNTLLFASILGVFVLVIGGFFAVKGLLNRKSEGPAPINTPSAGTLGNPIFGDFGGATEAIAPTTTDSSASGNDFFYYGDIPQNQTQTGGVSSGGSYTYQGYTPTSGGATETPKTAEEIKAEQEASTLKGTITISYVTHGWSYGSQSGSDPAAGEYVTLVADRDNTEKILLSGMELRSPITGKGAKIGNGVYLPYQSQLNTSQPIFLSPGETAYIATGRSPIGISFRLNKCTGFYEQFQDFVPGLQQECPAISDYGVESVTVDNPNALNDACIDYIRSFQRCAVPVNPYPKEIDRECQIFIEKRAAYNYCVSSYKNTADFYKPEWRIFLGRTELLWKDRRELIKLLDQNGKTVATYTY
;
A
#
# COMPACT_ATOMS: atom_id res chain seq x y z
N MET A 1 -30.23 58.85 -17.50
CA MET A 1 -29.46 58.26 -16.39
C MET A 1 -30.43 57.37 -15.59
N ASP A 2 -31.08 56.38 -16.21
CA ASP A 2 -30.59 55.08 -16.76
C ASP A 2 -30.05 54.15 -15.66
N GLN A 3 -30.42 52.87 -15.52
CA GLN A 3 -31.13 51.98 -16.45
C GLN A 3 -31.72 50.74 -15.71
N LYS A 4 -33.00 50.47 -15.96
CA LYS A 4 -33.68 49.16 -16.10
C LYS A 4 -33.36 47.99 -15.14
N ASN A 5 -34.24 47.85 -14.16
CA ASN A 5 -34.74 46.56 -13.68
C ASN A 5 -35.94 46.12 -14.56
N THR A 6 -36.20 44.80 -14.60
CA THR A 6 -37.48 44.17 -15.00
C THR A 6 -37.69 43.93 -16.51
N LEU A 7 -37.38 42.71 -16.98
CA LEU A 7 -38.20 41.84 -17.85
C LEU A 7 -37.31 40.75 -18.50
N LEU A 8 -37.45 39.49 -18.07
CA LEU A 8 -37.32 38.27 -18.90
C LEU A 8 -37.45 37.01 -18.01
N PHE A 9 -38.64 36.82 -17.46
CA PHE A 9 -39.13 35.51 -17.00
C PHE A 9 -40.25 35.11 -17.96
N ALA A 10 -39.90 34.32 -18.98
CA ALA A 10 -40.77 33.46 -19.78
C ALA A 10 -40.01 33.11 -21.06
N SER A 11 -39.76 31.82 -21.30
CA SER A 11 -39.63 31.15 -22.63
C SER A 11 -38.66 29.96 -22.60
N ILE A 12 -38.91 28.92 -21.80
CA ILE A 12 -38.40 27.56 -22.10
C ILE A 12 -39.46 26.54 -21.66
N LEU A 13 -40.55 26.48 -22.42
CA LEU A 13 -41.52 25.39 -22.39
C LEU A 13 -42.15 25.34 -23.78
N GLY A 14 -41.71 24.41 -24.62
CA GLY A 14 -42.36 24.12 -25.89
C GLY A 14 -41.44 23.99 -27.10
N VAL A 15 -40.67 22.91 -27.17
CA VAL A 15 -40.42 22.17 -28.42
C VAL A 15 -40.18 20.72 -28.02
N PHE A 16 -41.13 19.82 -28.29
CA PHE A 16 -40.93 18.41 -28.71
C PHE A 16 -42.28 17.68 -28.64
N VAL A 17 -43.07 17.84 -29.70
CA VAL A 17 -44.19 16.96 -30.02
C VAL A 17 -44.15 16.69 -31.54
N LEU A 18 -44.31 15.42 -31.90
CA LEU A 18 -44.69 14.84 -33.20
C LEU A 18 -43.63 14.55 -34.27
N VAL A 19 -43.13 13.31 -34.26
CA VAL A 19 -43.07 12.40 -35.43
C VAL A 19 -43.48 11.00 -34.91
N ILE A 20 -44.77 10.62 -34.95
CA ILE A 20 -45.36 9.62 -35.88
C ILE A 20 -44.39 8.45 -36.14
N GLY A 21 -44.55 7.22 -35.65
CA GLY A 21 -45.75 6.39 -35.55
C GLY A 21 -45.82 5.41 -36.73
N GLY A 22 -45.53 4.12 -36.50
CA GLY A 22 -46.20 3.02 -37.22
C GLY A 22 -45.35 1.94 -37.93
N PHE A 23 -45.68 0.68 -37.61
CA PHE A 23 -45.61 -0.56 -38.42
C PHE A 23 -44.19 -1.08 -38.79
N PHE A 24 -43.78 -2.29 -38.42
CA PHE A 24 -44.38 -3.57 -38.82
C PHE A 24 -44.18 -4.68 -37.78
N ALA A 25 -45.28 -5.38 -37.49
CA ALA A 25 -45.24 -6.76 -37.05
C ALA A 25 -44.96 -7.66 -38.27
N VAL A 26 -44.00 -8.59 -38.16
CA VAL A 26 -43.90 -9.75 -39.05
C VAL A 26 -43.78 -11.00 -38.20
N LYS A 27 -44.84 -11.80 -38.24
CA LYS A 27 -44.95 -13.17 -37.76
C LYS A 27 -44.97 -14.05 -39.02
N GLY A 28 -44.03 -14.98 -39.13
CA GLY A 28 -43.96 -15.98 -40.21
C GLY A 28 -42.60 -16.66 -40.18
N LEU A 29 -42.47 -17.80 -39.48
CA LEU A 29 -42.49 -19.14 -40.08
C LEU A 29 -41.61 -19.23 -41.33
N LEU A 30 -40.45 -19.89 -41.21
CA LEU A 30 -39.93 -20.87 -42.16
C LEU A 30 -38.65 -21.56 -41.60
N ASN A 31 -38.75 -22.88 -41.45
CA ASN A 31 -37.71 -23.91 -41.53
C ASN A 31 -36.24 -23.52 -41.24
N ARG A 32 -35.71 -23.98 -40.09
CA ARG A 32 -34.28 -24.30 -39.97
C ARG A 32 -34.09 -25.80 -39.75
N LYS A 33 -33.53 -26.39 -40.80
CA LYS A 33 -33.00 -27.75 -40.92
C LYS A 33 -31.99 -28.01 -39.78
N SER A 34 -32.09 -29.16 -39.12
CA SER A 34 -31.11 -29.63 -38.15
C SER A 34 -29.82 -30.02 -38.88
N GLU A 35 -28.75 -29.26 -38.68
CA GLU A 35 -27.39 -29.67 -39.00
C GLU A 35 -26.72 -30.10 -37.70
N GLY A 36 -26.23 -31.35 -37.69
CA GLY A 36 -25.62 -32.00 -36.54
C GLY A 36 -24.25 -31.41 -36.17
N PRO A 37 -23.71 -31.81 -35.01
CA PRO A 37 -22.44 -31.28 -34.51
C PRO A 37 -21.27 -31.67 -35.42
N ALA A 38 -20.41 -30.68 -35.69
CA ALA A 38 -19.15 -30.85 -36.39
C ALA A 38 -18.21 -31.83 -35.64
N PRO A 39 -17.39 -32.61 -36.36
CA PRO A 39 -16.45 -33.55 -35.73
C PRO A 39 -15.35 -32.82 -34.97
N ILE A 40 -15.09 -33.35 -33.76
CA ILE A 40 -13.97 -32.99 -32.89
C ILE A 40 -12.67 -33.45 -33.57
N ASN A 41 -11.83 -32.50 -33.98
CA ASN A 41 -10.46 -32.78 -34.37
C ASN A 41 -9.64 -33.10 -33.12
N THR A 42 -9.28 -34.37 -32.95
CA THR A 42 -8.22 -34.82 -32.03
C THR A 42 -6.85 -34.42 -32.57
N PRO A 43 -6.05 -33.62 -31.85
CA PRO A 43 -4.63 -33.52 -32.14
C PRO A 43 -3.92 -34.80 -31.67
N SER A 44 -3.15 -35.34 -32.60
CA SER A 44 -2.26 -36.49 -32.49
C SER A 44 -1.25 -36.37 -31.36
N ALA A 45 -0.98 -37.50 -30.72
CA ALA A 45 0.09 -37.71 -29.76
C ALA A 45 1.45 -37.23 -30.30
N GLY A 46 1.94 -36.12 -29.74
CA GLY A 46 3.33 -35.70 -29.86
C GLY A 46 4.14 -36.28 -28.70
N THR A 47 5.04 -37.19 -29.03
CA THR A 47 6.07 -37.74 -28.14
C THR A 47 6.94 -36.60 -27.60
N LEU A 48 6.77 -36.24 -26.33
CA LEU A 48 7.70 -35.34 -25.64
C LEU A 48 8.78 -36.18 -24.96
N GLY A 49 10.01 -35.92 -25.38
CA GLY A 49 11.22 -36.55 -24.86
C GLY A 49 11.48 -36.19 -23.40
N ASN A 50 12.15 -37.12 -22.73
CA ASN A 50 12.69 -36.96 -21.38
C ASN A 50 13.57 -35.70 -21.28
N PRO A 51 13.42 -34.87 -20.24
CA PRO A 51 14.47 -33.93 -19.89
C PRO A 51 15.68 -34.69 -19.33
N ILE A 52 16.79 -34.61 -20.06
CA ILE A 52 18.13 -34.97 -19.61
C ILE A 52 18.47 -34.06 -18.43
N PHE A 53 18.62 -34.65 -17.24
CA PHE A 53 19.25 -34.02 -16.10
C PHE A 53 20.71 -33.73 -16.45
N GLY A 54 21.04 -32.45 -16.56
CA GLY A 54 22.41 -31.97 -16.67
C GLY A 54 23.12 -32.15 -15.34
N ASP A 55 24.08 -33.07 -15.38
CA ASP A 55 25.11 -33.38 -14.40
C ASP A 55 25.99 -32.15 -14.13
N PHE A 56 25.87 -31.53 -12.96
CA PHE A 56 26.87 -30.61 -12.43
C PHE A 56 27.72 -31.37 -11.42
N GLY A 57 28.81 -31.95 -11.93
CA GLY A 57 29.87 -32.54 -11.14
C GLY A 57 30.46 -31.54 -10.17
N GLY A 58 30.39 -31.89 -8.88
CA GLY A 58 31.10 -31.22 -7.80
C GLY A 58 32.59 -31.52 -7.89
N ALA A 59 33.40 -30.46 -7.91
CA ALA A 59 34.79 -30.53 -7.52
C ALA A 59 34.85 -30.43 -5.99
N THR A 60 35.25 -31.53 -5.36
CA THR A 60 35.63 -31.63 -3.96
C THR A 60 37.01 -31.01 -3.77
N GLU A 61 37.11 -29.90 -3.04
CA GLU A 61 38.32 -29.56 -2.31
C GLU A 61 37.98 -29.44 -0.82
N ALA A 62 38.51 -30.41 -0.08
CA ALA A 62 38.47 -30.47 1.37
C ALA A 62 39.51 -29.48 1.94
N ILE A 63 39.05 -28.50 2.71
CA ILE A 63 39.89 -27.72 3.61
C ILE A 63 39.42 -28.00 5.04
N ALA A 64 40.31 -28.60 5.82
CA ALA A 64 40.09 -28.98 7.20
C ALA A 64 39.90 -27.74 8.11
N PRO A 65 39.03 -27.80 9.14
CA PRO A 65 38.97 -26.77 10.16
C PRO A 65 40.03 -27.03 11.24
N THR A 66 41.00 -26.13 11.33
CA THR A 66 41.85 -25.98 12.51
C THR A 66 41.05 -25.39 13.67
N THR A 67 40.96 -26.17 14.73
CA THR A 67 40.50 -25.80 16.06
C THR A 67 41.46 -24.81 16.70
N THR A 68 40.96 -23.65 17.15
CA THR A 68 41.55 -22.90 18.25
C THR A 68 40.45 -22.37 19.15
N ASP A 69 40.42 -22.93 20.35
CA ASP A 69 39.77 -22.42 21.55
C ASP A 69 40.11 -20.94 21.80
N SER A 70 39.11 -20.16 22.19
CA SER A 70 39.29 -19.15 23.24
C SER A 70 37.96 -18.77 23.85
N SER A 71 37.78 -19.32 25.04
CA SER A 71 36.94 -18.82 26.12
C SER A 71 37.12 -17.31 26.36
N ALA A 72 36.02 -16.56 26.36
CA ALA A 72 35.90 -15.31 27.11
C ALA A 72 34.42 -15.02 27.39
N SER A 73 33.93 -15.55 28.50
CA SER A 73 32.71 -15.10 29.16
C SER A 73 32.97 -13.74 29.81
N GLY A 74 32.50 -12.66 29.19
CA GLY A 74 32.46 -11.32 29.77
C GLY A 74 31.02 -10.89 29.99
N ASN A 75 30.54 -11.06 31.23
CA ASN A 75 29.26 -10.51 31.67
C ASN A 75 29.43 -9.01 31.92
N ASP A 76 28.97 -8.18 30.98
CA ASP A 76 28.80 -6.75 31.23
C ASP A 76 27.37 -6.48 31.74
N PHE A 77 27.29 -6.37 33.07
CA PHE A 77 26.22 -5.73 33.80
C PHE A 77 26.28 -4.22 33.55
N PHE A 78 25.32 -3.65 32.83
CA PHE A 78 25.09 -2.20 32.84
C PHE A 78 23.84 -1.86 33.66
N TYR A 79 24.11 -1.14 34.75
CA TYR A 79 23.19 -0.46 35.64
C TYR A 79 22.17 0.39 34.86
N TYR A 80 20.88 0.21 35.16
CA TYR A 80 19.85 1.22 34.89
C TYR A 80 20.04 2.37 35.88
N GLY A 81 20.35 3.56 35.36
CA GLY A 81 20.37 4.81 36.11
C GLY A 81 18.96 5.36 36.31
N ASP A 82 18.77 5.89 37.52
CA ASP A 82 17.53 6.33 38.14
C ASP A 82 16.71 7.38 37.36
N ILE A 83 15.39 7.18 37.34
CA ILE A 83 14.37 8.16 36.97
C ILE A 83 13.90 8.84 38.27
N PRO A 84 14.01 10.17 38.46
CA PRO A 84 13.41 10.81 39.62
C PRO A 84 11.90 10.95 39.43
N GLN A 85 11.16 10.31 40.33
CA GLN A 85 9.72 10.47 40.48
C GLN A 85 9.39 11.87 41.02
N ASN A 86 8.57 12.62 40.28
CA ASN A 86 8.02 13.88 40.76
C ASN A 86 6.74 13.60 41.58
N GLN A 87 6.77 14.06 42.82
CA GLN A 87 5.77 13.79 43.85
C GLN A 87 4.48 14.60 43.63
N THR A 88 3.37 13.89 43.79
CA THR A 88 2.04 14.43 44.02
C THR A 88 2.00 15.11 45.40
N GLN A 89 1.63 16.40 45.45
CA GLN A 89 1.17 17.05 46.68
C GLN A 89 -0.26 17.55 46.52
N THR A 90 -1.11 17.03 47.39
CA THR A 90 -2.49 17.42 47.66
C THR A 90 -2.56 18.44 48.80
N GLY A 91 -3.42 19.45 48.67
CA GLY A 91 -4.17 20.00 49.81
C GLY A 91 -4.14 21.52 50.00
N GLY A 92 -5.34 22.13 50.11
CA GLY A 92 -5.60 23.16 51.14
C GLY A 92 -5.94 24.60 50.74
N VAL A 93 -7.20 24.83 50.32
CA VAL A 93 -8.18 25.80 50.88
C VAL A 93 -7.76 27.24 51.31
N SER A 94 -8.41 28.22 50.66
CA SER A 94 -9.10 29.44 51.17
C SER A 94 -8.60 30.86 50.85
N SER A 95 -9.62 31.64 50.44
CA SER A 95 -9.91 33.05 50.77
C SER A 95 -9.43 34.17 49.83
N GLY A 96 -10.41 34.76 49.15
CA GLY A 96 -10.75 36.18 49.30
C GLY A 96 -9.81 37.21 48.67
N GLY A 97 -10.01 37.50 47.38
CA GLY A 97 -9.41 38.67 46.71
C GLY A 97 -10.38 39.24 45.66
N SER A 98 -11.11 40.28 46.05
CA SER A 98 -11.99 41.07 45.17
C SER A 98 -11.14 41.98 44.27
N TYR A 99 -11.15 41.72 42.96
CA TYR A 99 -10.57 42.62 41.97
C TYR A 99 -11.68 43.29 41.17
N THR A 100 -11.72 44.61 41.27
CA THR A 100 -12.60 45.51 40.51
C THR A 100 -12.25 45.52 39.04
N TYR A 101 -13.24 45.25 38.18
CA TYR A 101 -13.16 45.43 36.73
C TYR A 101 -13.01 46.93 36.39
N GLN A 102 -11.85 47.32 35.85
CA GLN A 102 -11.73 48.55 35.08
C GLN A 102 -12.11 48.26 33.63
N GLY A 103 -13.11 49.00 33.14
CA GLY A 103 -13.63 48.88 31.79
C GLY A 103 -12.58 49.25 30.74
N TYR A 104 -12.30 48.30 29.85
CA TYR A 104 -11.65 48.58 28.58
C TYR A 104 -12.71 49.02 27.56
N THR A 105 -12.57 50.26 27.09
CA THR A 105 -13.25 50.76 25.90
C THR A 105 -12.75 50.01 24.67
N PRO A 106 -13.63 49.62 23.72
CA PRO A 106 -13.20 49.03 22.46
C PRO A 106 -12.62 50.12 21.56
N THR A 107 -11.29 50.23 21.54
CA THR A 107 -10.58 50.98 20.51
C THR A 107 -10.60 50.14 19.24
N SER A 108 -11.29 50.63 18.22
CA SER A 108 -11.24 50.14 16.84
C SER A 108 -9.82 50.29 16.30
N GLY A 109 -8.97 49.29 16.55
CA GLY A 109 -7.64 49.16 15.97
C GLY A 109 -7.74 48.53 14.60
N GLY A 110 -7.50 49.31 13.55
CA GLY A 110 -7.26 48.78 12.21
C GLY A 110 -6.13 47.75 12.28
N ALA A 111 -6.34 46.60 11.63
CA ALA A 111 -5.31 45.58 11.46
C ALA A 111 -4.16 46.17 10.65
N THR A 112 -3.10 46.60 11.34
CA THR A 112 -1.83 46.94 10.71
C THR A 112 -1.21 45.61 10.28
N GLU A 113 -1.36 45.23 9.01
CA GLU A 113 -0.62 44.11 8.43
C GLU A 113 0.88 44.42 8.56
N THR A 114 1.57 43.67 9.41
CA THR A 114 3.02 43.73 9.52
C THR A 114 3.62 43.38 8.15
N PRO A 115 4.56 44.17 7.60
CA PRO A 115 5.15 43.89 6.29
C PRO A 115 5.85 42.53 6.31
N LYS A 116 5.47 41.64 5.38
CA LYS A 116 6.17 40.37 5.16
C LYS A 116 7.63 40.64 4.78
N THR A 117 8.54 39.87 5.34
CA THR A 117 9.96 39.91 5.00
C THR A 117 10.21 39.35 3.59
N ALA A 118 11.33 39.70 2.97
CA ALA A 118 11.70 39.18 1.65
C ALA A 118 11.83 37.64 1.63
N GLU A 119 12.21 37.04 2.75
CA GLU A 119 12.30 35.58 2.91
C GLU A 119 10.91 34.92 2.94
N GLU A 120 9.94 35.53 3.62
CA GLU A 120 8.56 35.06 3.64
C GLU A 120 7.91 35.12 2.24
N ILE A 121 8.16 36.21 1.50
CA ILE A 121 7.67 36.36 0.12
C ILE A 121 8.27 35.27 -0.79
N LYS A 122 9.57 34.99 -0.66
CA LYS A 122 10.23 33.94 -1.44
C LYS A 122 9.70 32.55 -1.09
N ALA A 123 9.52 32.25 0.19
CA ALA A 123 8.98 30.97 0.64
C ALA A 123 7.54 30.74 0.16
N GLU A 124 6.73 31.80 0.08
CA GLU A 124 5.36 31.74 -0.43
C GLU A 124 5.32 31.50 -1.96
N GLN A 125 6.25 32.10 -2.71
CA GLN A 125 6.37 31.86 -4.15
C GLN A 125 6.83 30.43 -4.49
N GLU A 126 7.70 29.86 -3.65
CA GLU A 126 8.21 28.48 -3.76
C GLU A 126 7.23 27.44 -3.22
N ALA A 127 6.16 27.84 -2.54
CA ALA A 127 5.15 26.93 -2.00
C ALA A 127 4.19 26.43 -3.09
N SER A 128 3.87 25.14 -3.02
CA SER A 128 2.84 24.52 -3.85
C SER A 128 1.45 24.88 -3.34
N THR A 129 0.45 24.87 -4.23
CA THR A 129 -0.97 24.93 -3.85
C THR A 129 -1.40 23.72 -3.02
N LEU A 130 -0.61 22.65 -3.03
CA LEU A 130 -0.82 21.44 -2.22
C LEU A 130 -0.21 21.53 -0.83
N LYS A 131 0.37 22.67 -0.45
CA LYS A 131 0.95 22.84 0.90
C LYS A 131 -0.11 22.58 1.98
N GLY A 132 0.22 21.72 2.94
CA GLY A 132 -0.68 21.32 4.02
C GLY A 132 -1.68 20.21 3.66
N THR A 133 -1.80 19.82 2.39
CA THR A 133 -2.70 18.72 1.97
C THR A 133 -2.06 17.33 2.14
N ILE A 134 -0.73 17.27 2.15
CA ILE A 134 0.06 16.06 2.45
C ILE A 134 1.16 16.44 3.42
N THR A 135 1.45 15.55 4.36
CA THR A 135 2.57 15.67 5.29
C THR A 135 3.53 14.50 5.13
N ILE A 136 4.81 14.75 5.41
CA ILE A 136 5.79 13.69 5.65
C ILE A 136 5.70 13.40 7.15
N SER A 137 5.11 12.27 7.53
CA SER A 137 4.81 11.96 8.93
C SER A 137 5.94 11.20 9.63
N TYR A 138 6.74 10.45 8.86
CA TYR A 138 7.80 9.61 9.37
C TYR A 138 8.88 9.39 8.32
N VAL A 139 10.12 9.26 8.78
CA VAL A 139 11.30 9.02 7.95
C VAL A 139 12.18 8.00 8.64
N THR A 140 12.58 6.96 7.91
CA THR A 140 13.69 6.10 8.30
C THR A 140 14.91 6.44 7.47
N HIS A 141 16.08 6.31 8.08
CA HIS A 141 17.33 6.19 7.33
C HIS A 141 17.59 4.70 7.08
N GLY A 142 18.29 4.38 5.99
CA GLY A 142 18.64 2.99 5.69
C GLY A 142 19.45 2.34 6.81
N TRP A 143 19.33 1.02 6.91
CA TRP A 143 20.00 0.25 7.96
C TRP A 143 21.49 0.08 7.63
N SER A 144 22.37 0.65 8.44
CA SER A 144 23.84 0.46 8.34
C SER A 144 24.39 -0.57 9.36
N TYR A 145 23.52 -1.30 10.08
CA TYR A 145 23.92 -2.18 11.16
C TYR A 145 24.14 -3.61 10.64
N GLY A 146 25.42 -4.01 10.53
CA GLY A 146 25.79 -5.43 10.35
C GLY A 146 25.71 -5.97 8.93
N SER A 147 26.07 -5.16 7.92
CA SER A 147 26.24 -5.62 6.54
C SER A 147 27.09 -6.90 6.49
N GLN A 148 26.42 -8.04 6.32
CA GLN A 148 26.95 -9.05 5.42
C GLN A 148 27.11 -8.30 4.09
N SER A 149 28.37 -8.03 3.75
CA SER A 149 28.84 -7.39 2.53
C SER A 149 27.99 -7.82 1.32
N GLY A 150 26.96 -7.05 0.96
CA GLY A 150 26.05 -7.38 -0.14
C GLY A 150 24.60 -6.89 -0.05
N SER A 151 24.14 -6.38 1.10
CA SER A 151 22.77 -5.85 1.25
C SER A 151 22.62 -4.43 0.66
N ASP A 152 21.53 -4.19 -0.06
CA ASP A 152 21.16 -2.87 -0.62
C ASP A 152 20.87 -1.88 0.52
N PRO A 153 21.70 -0.84 0.73
CA PRO A 153 21.50 0.09 1.85
C PRO A 153 20.17 0.85 1.75
N ALA A 154 19.64 1.02 0.54
CA ALA A 154 18.36 1.68 0.32
C ALA A 154 17.14 0.83 0.73
N ALA A 155 17.33 -0.47 1.00
CA ALA A 155 16.23 -1.37 1.37
C ALA A 155 15.55 -0.96 2.70
N GLY A 156 16.29 -0.33 3.62
CA GLY A 156 15.76 0.13 4.91
C GLY A 156 15.25 1.58 4.92
N GLU A 157 15.52 2.35 3.87
CA GLU A 157 15.24 3.78 3.80
C GLU A 157 13.86 4.03 3.19
N TYR A 158 12.96 4.68 3.94
CA TYR A 158 11.65 5.09 3.43
C TYR A 158 11.11 6.34 4.13
N VAL A 159 10.15 7.00 3.47
CA VAL A 159 9.29 8.01 4.10
C VAL A 159 7.84 7.55 4.12
N THR A 160 7.10 8.05 5.09
CA THR A 160 5.64 7.90 5.15
C THR A 160 5.00 9.24 4.82
N LEU A 161 4.17 9.25 3.78
CA LEU A 161 3.30 10.37 3.45
C LEU A 161 1.89 10.08 3.94
N VAL A 162 1.25 11.08 4.52
CA VAL A 162 -0.16 11.00 4.93
C VAL A 162 -0.91 12.16 4.28
N ALA A 163 -1.95 11.82 3.53
CA ALA A 163 -2.88 12.82 3.03
C ALA A 163 -3.78 13.31 4.18
N ASP A 164 -3.94 14.62 4.29
CA ASP A 164 -4.84 15.22 5.27
C ASP A 164 -6.27 14.64 5.11
N ARG A 165 -6.96 14.45 6.23
CA ARG A 165 -8.33 13.92 6.27
C ARG A 165 -9.35 14.96 5.83
N ASP A 166 -9.01 16.24 5.95
CA ASP A 166 -9.87 17.37 5.58
C ASP A 166 -9.76 17.73 4.08
N ASN A 167 -8.91 17.02 3.34
CA ASN A 167 -8.86 17.14 1.88
C ASN A 167 -10.22 16.81 1.26
N THR A 168 -10.66 17.62 0.31
CA THR A 168 -11.91 17.39 -0.44
C THR A 168 -11.72 16.54 -1.69
N GLU A 169 -10.49 16.43 -2.18
CA GLU A 169 -10.13 15.70 -3.39
C GLU A 169 -8.91 14.80 -3.17
N LYS A 170 -8.75 13.82 -4.07
CA LYS A 170 -7.55 12.97 -4.11
C LYS A 170 -6.36 13.73 -4.66
N ILE A 171 -5.17 13.39 -4.19
CA ILE A 171 -3.93 14.08 -4.54
C ILE A 171 -3.07 13.18 -5.42
N LEU A 172 -2.64 13.69 -6.57
CA LEU A 172 -1.76 12.97 -7.50
C LEU A 172 -0.33 12.93 -6.95
N LEU A 173 0.15 11.75 -6.56
CA LEU A 173 1.53 11.57 -6.12
C LEU A 173 2.50 11.34 -7.28
N SER A 174 2.07 10.64 -8.33
CA SER A 174 2.97 10.34 -9.45
C SER A 174 3.53 11.62 -10.07
N GLY A 175 4.84 11.61 -10.31
CA GLY A 175 5.59 12.74 -10.82
C GLY A 175 6.08 13.74 -9.76
N MET A 176 5.59 13.68 -8.51
CA MET A 176 6.18 14.43 -7.40
C MET A 176 7.59 13.93 -7.09
N GLU A 177 8.41 14.74 -6.42
CA GLU A 177 9.81 14.42 -6.13
C GLU A 177 10.11 14.50 -4.63
N LEU A 178 10.75 13.47 -4.09
CA LEU A 178 11.42 13.54 -2.79
C LEU A 178 12.86 13.98 -3.01
N ARG A 179 13.30 15.01 -2.30
CA ARG A 179 14.64 15.58 -2.48
C ARG A 179 15.26 16.01 -1.16
N SER A 180 16.52 15.62 -0.95
CA SER A 180 17.36 16.22 0.09
C SER A 180 18.19 17.35 -0.53
N PRO A 181 17.95 18.63 -0.17
CA PRO A 181 18.86 19.72 -0.50
C PRO A 181 20.25 19.56 0.12
N ILE A 182 20.43 18.76 1.17
CA ILE A 182 21.71 18.60 1.88
C ILE A 182 22.62 17.61 1.17
N THR A 183 22.10 16.45 0.74
CA THR A 183 22.86 15.50 -0.07
C THR A 183 22.84 15.86 -1.55
N GLY A 184 21.89 16.70 -1.97
CA GLY A 184 21.62 17.01 -3.37
C GLY A 184 20.87 15.90 -4.12
N LYS A 185 20.57 14.76 -3.45
CA LYS A 185 19.90 13.61 -4.07
C LYS A 185 18.39 13.76 -4.04
N GLY A 186 17.72 13.12 -5.00
CA GLY A 186 16.27 13.05 -5.06
C GLY A 186 15.79 11.96 -6.01
N ALA A 187 14.48 11.70 -5.95
CA ALA A 187 13.82 10.72 -6.78
C ALA A 187 12.36 11.10 -7.02
N LYS A 188 11.90 10.90 -8.26
CA LYS A 188 10.50 11.09 -8.62
C LYS A 188 9.68 9.85 -8.25
N ILE A 189 8.49 10.09 -7.74
CA ILE A 189 7.49 9.06 -7.49
C ILE A 189 6.96 8.57 -8.83
N GLY A 190 7.12 7.27 -9.08
CA GLY A 190 6.63 6.63 -10.29
C GLY A 190 5.12 6.38 -10.27
N ASN A 191 4.70 5.51 -11.19
CA ASN A 191 3.34 4.96 -11.24
C ASN A 191 3.26 3.69 -10.38
N GLY A 192 2.05 3.19 -10.15
CA GLY A 192 1.80 1.99 -9.37
C GLY A 192 0.64 1.17 -9.92
N VAL A 193 0.39 0.02 -9.30
CA VAL A 193 -0.66 -0.92 -9.68
C VAL A 193 -1.71 -0.96 -8.59
N TYR A 194 -2.97 -0.65 -8.93
CA TYR A 194 -4.07 -0.72 -7.96
C TYR A 194 -4.35 -2.15 -7.49
N LEU A 195 -4.36 -3.10 -8.43
CA LEU A 195 -4.60 -4.51 -8.15
C LEU A 195 -3.48 -5.35 -8.77
N PRO A 196 -2.42 -5.65 -8.03
CA PRO A 196 -1.35 -6.49 -8.53
C PRO A 196 -1.85 -7.93 -8.70
N TYR A 197 -1.38 -8.63 -9.73
CA TYR A 197 -1.54 -10.06 -9.94
C TYR A 197 -0.18 -10.74 -10.06
N GLN A 198 -0.05 -11.94 -9.51
CA GLN A 198 1.14 -12.77 -9.70
C GLN A 198 1.10 -13.47 -11.06
N SER A 199 2.25 -13.55 -11.72
CA SER A 199 2.45 -14.24 -13.01
C SER A 199 1.57 -13.71 -14.15
N GLN A 200 1.16 -12.45 -14.08
CA GLN A 200 0.37 -11.77 -15.11
C GLN A 200 0.92 -10.37 -15.34
N LEU A 201 0.66 -9.82 -16.52
CA LEU A 201 1.04 -8.44 -16.84
C LEU A 201 0.16 -7.47 -16.04
N ASN A 202 0.80 -6.68 -15.19
CA ASN A 202 0.12 -5.65 -14.41
C ASN A 202 0.10 -4.32 -15.16
N THR A 203 -1.05 -3.63 -15.15
CA THR A 203 -1.17 -2.30 -15.75
C THR A 203 -0.77 -1.23 -14.73
N SER A 204 0.29 -0.49 -15.04
CA SER A 204 0.77 0.62 -14.23
C SER A 204 -0.05 1.89 -14.50
N GLN A 205 -0.41 2.64 -13.45
CA GLN A 205 -1.27 3.82 -13.49
C GLN A 205 -0.77 4.89 -12.50
N PRO A 206 -1.14 6.18 -12.69
CA PRO A 206 -0.80 7.21 -11.73
C PRO A 206 -1.37 6.91 -10.33
N ILE A 207 -0.54 7.17 -9.32
CA ILE A 207 -0.85 6.97 -7.91
C ILE A 207 -1.55 8.20 -7.36
N PHE A 208 -2.67 7.97 -6.67
CA PHE A 208 -3.40 9.01 -5.96
C PHE A 208 -3.55 8.61 -4.49
N LEU A 209 -3.47 9.60 -3.59
CA LEU A 209 -3.90 9.46 -2.20
C LEU A 209 -5.24 10.14 -2.01
N SER A 210 -6.22 9.37 -1.52
CA SER A 210 -7.49 9.89 -1.04
C SER A 210 -7.30 10.51 0.36
N PRO A 211 -8.26 11.32 0.83
CA PRO A 211 -8.18 11.93 2.17
C PRO A 211 -7.94 10.87 3.25
N GLY A 212 -6.94 11.09 4.11
CA GLY A 212 -6.56 10.16 5.18
C GLY A 212 -5.78 8.90 4.76
N GLU A 213 -5.50 8.69 3.47
CA GLU A 213 -4.68 7.55 3.02
C GLU A 213 -3.17 7.79 3.25
N THR A 214 -2.45 6.68 3.35
CA THR A 214 -1.01 6.65 3.62
C THR A 214 -0.23 6.09 2.42
N ALA A 215 0.93 6.66 2.13
CA ALA A 215 1.92 6.06 1.22
C ALA A 215 3.24 5.82 1.94
N TYR A 216 3.72 4.58 1.89
CA TYR A 216 5.08 4.23 2.25
C TYR A 216 5.95 4.27 1.00
N ILE A 217 6.89 5.19 0.96
CA ILE A 217 7.78 5.40 -0.18
C ILE A 217 9.18 4.94 0.20
N ALA A 218 9.52 3.72 -0.19
CA ALA A 218 10.83 3.14 0.00
C ALA A 218 11.79 3.56 -1.12
N THR A 219 13.02 3.90 -0.74
CA THR A 219 14.09 4.25 -1.70
C THR A 219 14.51 3.04 -2.53
N GLY A 220 14.54 1.87 -1.89
CA GLY A 220 14.95 0.60 -2.49
C GLY A 220 14.09 0.10 -3.65
N ARG A 221 14.46 -1.07 -4.15
CA ARG A 221 13.68 -1.81 -5.15
C ARG A 221 12.48 -2.50 -4.50
N SER A 222 11.38 -2.59 -5.25
CA SER A 222 10.24 -3.41 -4.83
C SER A 222 10.62 -4.89 -4.77
N PRO A 223 10.32 -5.61 -3.68
CA PRO A 223 10.51 -7.06 -3.61
C PRO A 223 9.78 -7.81 -4.74
N ILE A 224 8.59 -7.34 -5.13
CA ILE A 224 7.82 -7.90 -6.27
C ILE A 224 7.95 -7.11 -7.58
N GLY A 225 8.92 -6.20 -7.68
CA GLY A 225 9.22 -5.42 -8.88
C GLY A 225 8.23 -4.31 -9.28
N ILE A 226 7.20 -3.99 -8.46
CA ILE A 226 6.20 -2.96 -8.76
C ILE A 226 5.81 -2.16 -7.51
N SER A 227 5.40 -0.90 -7.69
CA SER A 227 4.65 -0.16 -6.67
C SER A 227 3.18 -0.57 -6.72
N PHE A 228 2.49 -0.68 -5.59
CA PHE A 228 1.12 -1.18 -5.54
C PHE A 228 0.29 -0.64 -4.36
N ARG A 229 -1.04 -0.70 -4.52
CA ARG A 229 -1.99 -0.43 -3.44
C ARG A 229 -2.24 -1.69 -2.63
N LEU A 230 -2.29 -1.57 -1.30
CA LEU A 230 -2.64 -2.70 -0.45
C LEU A 230 -4.10 -3.10 -0.66
N ASN A 231 -4.33 -4.40 -0.53
CA ASN A 231 -5.63 -5.01 -0.44
C ASN A 231 -5.62 -6.12 0.62
N LYS A 232 -6.80 -6.66 0.90
CA LYS A 232 -7.03 -7.71 1.88
C LYS A 232 -6.14 -8.95 1.69
N CYS A 233 -5.64 -9.19 0.48
CA CYS A 233 -4.83 -10.35 0.15
C CYS A 233 -3.32 -10.07 0.16
N THR A 234 -2.90 -8.81 0.26
CA THR A 234 -1.50 -8.40 0.05
C THR A 234 -0.51 -9.06 1.01
N GLY A 235 -0.93 -9.45 2.21
CA GLY A 235 -0.05 -10.12 3.17
C GLY A 235 0.54 -11.44 2.67
N PHE A 236 -0.05 -12.10 1.65
CA PHE A 236 0.56 -13.29 1.03
C PHE A 236 1.94 -13.01 0.41
N TYR A 237 2.27 -11.76 0.10
CA TYR A 237 3.60 -11.43 -0.41
C TYR A 237 4.69 -11.53 0.65
N GLU A 238 4.36 -11.35 1.93
CA GLU A 238 5.34 -11.35 3.03
C GLU A 238 5.94 -12.74 3.28
N GLN A 239 5.32 -13.82 2.79
CA GLN A 239 5.81 -15.16 3.05
C GLN A 239 7.14 -15.46 2.35
N PHE A 240 7.31 -14.96 1.12
CA PHE A 240 8.46 -15.30 0.28
C PHE A 240 9.36 -14.09 0.02
N GLN A 241 8.98 -12.91 0.49
CA GLN A 241 9.67 -11.65 0.26
C GLN A 241 9.50 -10.77 1.50
N ASP A 242 10.56 -10.11 1.93
CA ASP A 242 10.49 -9.16 3.04
C ASP A 242 10.17 -7.76 2.53
N PHE A 243 9.23 -7.08 3.19
CA PHE A 243 8.91 -5.70 2.90
C PHE A 243 9.41 -4.78 4.01
N VAL A 244 9.82 -3.57 3.64
CA VAL A 244 10.15 -2.52 4.60
C VAL A 244 9.29 -1.27 4.33
N PRO A 245 8.44 -0.87 5.30
CA PRO A 245 8.06 -1.62 6.50
C PRO A 245 7.37 -2.95 6.14
N GLY A 246 7.23 -3.89 7.08
CA GLY A 246 6.54 -5.16 6.80
C GLY A 246 5.08 -4.96 6.36
N LEU A 247 4.54 -5.90 5.59
CA LEU A 247 3.11 -5.93 5.28
C LEU A 247 2.30 -6.54 6.43
N GLN A 248 1.06 -6.10 6.56
CA GLN A 248 0.12 -6.68 7.51
C GLN A 248 -0.31 -8.08 7.06
N GLN A 249 -0.24 -9.06 7.97
CA GLN A 249 -0.64 -10.45 7.72
C GLN A 249 -2.13 -10.70 8.03
N GLU A 250 -3.01 -9.85 7.49
CA GLU A 250 -4.46 -9.84 7.76
C GLU A 250 -5.32 -10.56 6.70
N CYS A 251 -4.76 -11.54 5.99
CA CYS A 251 -5.49 -12.21 4.91
C CYS A 251 -6.71 -12.98 5.43
N PRO A 252 -7.75 -13.16 4.60
CA PRO A 252 -8.84 -14.10 4.90
C PRO A 252 -8.27 -15.49 5.20
N ALA A 253 -8.88 -16.19 6.15
CA ALA A 253 -8.42 -17.53 6.51
C ALA A 253 -8.81 -18.49 5.39
N ILE A 254 -8.05 -19.57 5.21
CA ILE A 254 -8.36 -20.55 4.16
C ILE A 254 -9.72 -21.21 4.42
N SER A 255 -10.08 -21.36 5.70
CA SER A 255 -11.40 -21.80 6.14
C SER A 255 -12.56 -20.95 5.59
N ASP A 256 -12.32 -19.68 5.29
CA ASP A 256 -13.36 -18.73 4.85
C ASP A 256 -13.75 -18.96 3.37
N TYR A 257 -13.01 -19.77 2.62
CA TYR A 257 -13.27 -20.05 1.19
C TYR A 257 -14.33 -21.14 0.94
N GLY A 258 -15.34 -21.23 1.81
CA GLY A 258 -16.47 -22.15 1.63
C GLY A 258 -16.12 -23.61 1.91
N VAL A 259 -15.23 -23.89 2.87
CA VAL A 259 -14.98 -25.27 3.35
C VAL A 259 -16.29 -25.96 3.72
N GLU A 260 -17.18 -25.24 4.43
CA GLU A 260 -18.51 -25.74 4.80
C GLU A 260 -19.37 -26.05 3.58
N SER A 261 -19.40 -25.18 2.56
CA SER A 261 -20.17 -25.41 1.34
C SER A 261 -19.68 -26.65 0.58
N VAL A 262 -18.37 -26.88 0.53
CA VAL A 262 -17.80 -28.09 -0.10
C VAL A 262 -18.23 -29.36 0.64
N THR A 263 -18.27 -29.34 1.98
CA THR A 263 -18.73 -30.49 2.77
C THR A 263 -20.24 -30.73 2.65
N VAL A 264 -21.04 -29.70 2.36
CA VAL A 264 -22.49 -29.86 2.17
C VAL A 264 -22.80 -30.46 0.79
N ASP A 265 -22.14 -29.98 -0.26
CA ASP A 265 -22.38 -30.43 -1.63
C ASP A 265 -21.75 -31.81 -1.91
N ASN A 266 -20.64 -32.12 -1.24
CA ASN A 266 -19.99 -33.42 -1.29
C ASN A 266 -19.33 -33.73 0.07
N PRO A 267 -20.03 -34.42 0.98
CA PRO A 267 -19.55 -34.69 2.34
C PRO A 267 -18.30 -35.55 2.41
N ASN A 268 -17.90 -36.19 1.31
CA ASN A 268 -16.67 -36.97 1.22
C ASN A 268 -15.54 -36.23 0.46
N ALA A 269 -15.73 -34.95 0.10
CA ALA A 269 -14.72 -34.21 -0.65
C ALA A 269 -13.50 -33.82 0.18
N LEU A 270 -13.65 -33.65 1.49
CA LEU A 270 -12.58 -33.33 2.43
C LEU A 270 -12.78 -34.15 3.71
N ASN A 271 -11.76 -34.90 4.13
CA ASN A 271 -11.80 -35.65 5.38
C ASN A 271 -11.59 -34.73 6.60
N ASP A 272 -11.90 -35.22 7.81
CA ASP A 272 -11.77 -34.43 9.04
C ASP A 272 -10.34 -33.90 9.26
N ALA A 273 -9.32 -34.73 8.97
CA ALA A 273 -7.92 -34.34 9.05
C ALA A 273 -7.58 -33.14 8.15
N CYS A 274 -8.17 -33.08 6.94
CA CYS A 274 -8.04 -31.97 6.02
C CYS A 274 -8.67 -30.70 6.57
N ILE A 275 -9.88 -30.79 7.11
CA ILE A 275 -10.61 -29.64 7.66
C ILE A 275 -9.83 -29.06 8.85
N ASP A 276 -9.33 -29.91 9.74
CA ASP A 276 -8.52 -29.49 10.89
C ASP A 276 -7.20 -28.86 10.43
N TYR A 277 -6.56 -29.44 9.41
CA TYR A 277 -5.36 -28.87 8.82
C TYR A 277 -5.62 -27.49 8.19
N ILE A 278 -6.70 -27.32 7.43
CA ILE A 278 -7.11 -26.03 6.85
C ILE A 278 -7.32 -24.97 7.95
N ARG A 279 -7.97 -25.34 9.06
CA ARG A 279 -8.22 -24.44 10.20
C ARG A 279 -6.96 -24.06 10.97
N SER A 280 -5.92 -24.90 10.91
CA SER A 280 -4.64 -24.65 11.58
C SER A 280 -3.73 -23.65 10.85
N PHE A 281 -4.04 -23.29 9.59
CA PHE A 281 -3.19 -22.40 8.81
C PHE A 281 -3.11 -21.00 9.41
N GLN A 282 -1.88 -20.49 9.50
CA GLN A 282 -1.65 -19.08 9.71
C GLN A 282 -2.25 -18.28 8.54
N ARG A 283 -2.73 -17.07 8.85
CA ARG A 283 -3.22 -16.15 7.82
C ARG A 283 -2.06 -15.79 6.88
N CYS A 284 -2.39 -15.54 5.63
CA CYS A 284 -1.44 -15.19 4.58
C CYS A 284 -0.36 -16.26 4.30
N ALA A 285 -0.55 -17.50 4.75
CA ALA A 285 0.38 -18.58 4.49
C ALA A 285 -0.10 -19.48 3.34
N VAL A 286 0.81 -19.74 2.42
CA VAL A 286 0.79 -20.79 1.40
C VAL A 286 1.51 -22.00 2.01
N PRO A 287 0.95 -23.21 1.99
CA PRO A 287 1.69 -24.39 2.43
C PRO A 287 2.96 -24.58 1.61
N VAL A 288 4.04 -24.91 2.30
CA VAL A 288 5.25 -25.46 1.69
C VAL A 288 5.29 -26.96 1.94
N ASN A 289 5.57 -27.74 0.91
CA ASN A 289 5.68 -29.19 1.02
C ASN A 289 6.80 -29.59 2.02
N PRO A 290 6.67 -30.74 2.71
CA PRO A 290 5.65 -31.78 2.55
C PRO A 290 4.39 -31.57 3.42
N TYR A 291 3.25 -32.03 2.90
CA TYR A 291 2.01 -32.15 3.67
C TYR A 291 2.09 -33.29 4.72
N PRO A 292 1.33 -33.19 5.83
CA PRO A 292 1.16 -34.32 6.75
C PRO A 292 0.60 -35.57 6.04
N LYS A 293 0.97 -36.77 6.51
CA LYS A 293 0.63 -38.05 5.84
C LYS A 293 -0.86 -38.35 5.86
N GLU A 294 -1.57 -37.75 6.81
CA GLU A 294 -2.99 -37.90 7.07
C GLU A 294 -3.84 -37.08 6.08
N ILE A 295 -3.20 -36.19 5.31
CA ILE A 295 -3.85 -35.32 4.33
C ILE A 295 -3.88 -36.00 2.96
N ASP A 296 -5.08 -36.30 2.50
CA ASP A 296 -5.31 -36.91 1.19
C ASP A 296 -5.00 -35.96 0.02
N ARG A 297 -4.94 -36.52 -1.19
CA ARG A 297 -4.57 -35.75 -2.39
C ARG A 297 -5.60 -34.67 -2.72
N GLU A 298 -6.88 -34.90 -2.45
CA GLU A 298 -7.94 -33.94 -2.75
C GLU A 298 -7.85 -32.70 -1.87
N CYS A 299 -7.52 -32.90 -0.59
CA CYS A 299 -7.22 -31.81 0.32
C CYS A 299 -6.01 -30.99 -0.15
N GLN A 300 -4.94 -31.65 -0.58
CA GLN A 300 -3.75 -30.95 -1.10
C GLN A 300 -4.12 -30.07 -2.30
N ILE A 301 -4.88 -30.60 -3.26
CA ILE A 301 -5.36 -29.84 -4.42
C ILE A 301 -6.26 -28.67 -3.97
N PHE A 302 -7.12 -28.89 -2.98
CA PHE A 302 -7.97 -27.85 -2.42
C PHE A 302 -7.14 -26.70 -1.86
N ILE A 303 -6.11 -27.00 -1.06
CA ILE A 303 -5.26 -26.00 -0.41
C ILE A 303 -4.36 -25.32 -1.46
N GLU A 304 -3.67 -26.07 -2.31
CA GLU A 304 -2.81 -25.52 -3.38
C GLU A 304 -3.55 -24.50 -4.25
N LYS A 305 -4.83 -24.75 -4.54
CA LYS A 305 -5.65 -23.85 -5.36
C LYS A 305 -6.12 -22.60 -4.62
N ARG A 306 -6.32 -22.68 -3.30
CA ARG A 306 -7.04 -21.64 -2.52
C ARG A 306 -6.15 -20.83 -1.58
N ALA A 307 -5.07 -21.43 -1.09
CA ALA A 307 -4.04 -20.79 -0.29
C ALA A 307 -3.08 -19.99 -1.17
N ALA A 308 -3.62 -19.05 -1.96
CA ALA A 308 -2.84 -18.27 -2.91
C ALA A 308 -3.41 -16.86 -3.06
N TYR A 309 -2.52 -15.89 -3.30
CA TYR A 309 -2.89 -14.49 -3.50
C TYR A 309 -3.96 -14.31 -4.58
N ASN A 310 -3.74 -14.88 -5.77
CA ASN A 310 -4.64 -14.74 -6.91
C ASN A 310 -6.06 -15.29 -6.60
N TYR A 311 -6.15 -16.37 -5.83
CA TYR A 311 -7.45 -16.94 -5.42
C TYR A 311 -8.17 -16.03 -4.42
N CYS A 312 -7.43 -15.53 -3.42
CA CYS A 312 -7.96 -14.54 -2.47
C CYS A 312 -8.53 -13.32 -3.22
N VAL A 313 -7.78 -12.76 -4.16
CA VAL A 313 -8.25 -11.62 -4.98
C VAL A 313 -9.52 -11.97 -5.74
N SER A 314 -9.54 -13.12 -6.42
CA SER A 314 -10.73 -13.52 -7.20
C SER A 314 -11.99 -13.64 -6.33
N SER A 315 -11.82 -14.02 -5.06
CA SER A 315 -12.91 -14.23 -4.10
C SER A 315 -13.38 -12.93 -3.44
N TYR A 316 -12.46 -12.00 -3.17
CA TYR A 316 -12.74 -10.82 -2.34
C TYR A 316 -12.68 -9.47 -3.06
N LYS A 317 -12.21 -9.38 -4.31
CA LYS A 317 -12.02 -8.08 -5.01
C LYS A 317 -13.25 -7.18 -5.09
N ASN A 318 -14.44 -7.75 -4.94
CA ASN A 318 -15.71 -7.02 -5.03
C ASN A 318 -16.29 -6.66 -3.65
N THR A 319 -15.59 -6.95 -2.55
CA THR A 319 -16.05 -6.54 -1.22
C THR A 319 -15.70 -5.08 -0.95
N ALA A 320 -16.53 -4.38 -0.17
CA ALA A 320 -16.34 -2.95 0.11
C ALA A 320 -15.03 -2.66 0.87
N ASP A 321 -14.53 -3.63 1.64
CA ASP A 321 -13.31 -3.57 2.44
C ASP A 321 -12.08 -4.17 1.75
N PHE A 322 -12.17 -4.43 0.44
CA PHE A 322 -11.09 -5.11 -0.29
C PHE A 322 -9.80 -4.29 -0.34
N TYR A 323 -9.89 -3.02 -0.74
CA TYR A 323 -8.74 -2.12 -0.79
C TYR A 323 -8.46 -1.54 0.59
N LYS A 324 -7.18 -1.46 0.95
CA LYS A 324 -6.73 -0.78 2.16
C LYS A 324 -6.33 0.66 1.80
N PRO A 325 -6.42 1.61 2.75
CA PRO A 325 -6.07 3.02 2.55
C PRO A 325 -4.55 3.25 2.55
N GLU A 326 -3.80 2.38 1.85
CA GLU A 326 -2.34 2.34 1.92
C GLU A 326 -1.71 1.99 0.57
N TRP A 327 -0.61 2.68 0.24
CA TRP A 327 0.24 2.41 -0.90
C TRP A 327 1.65 1.99 -0.47
N ARG A 328 2.24 1.03 -1.21
CA ARG A 328 3.68 0.72 -1.18
C ARG A 328 4.31 1.19 -2.48
N ILE A 329 5.21 2.14 -2.36
CA ILE A 329 5.84 2.83 -3.46
C ILE A 329 7.34 2.61 -3.36
N PHE A 330 7.96 2.25 -4.47
CA PHE A 330 9.39 1.94 -4.53
C PHE A 330 10.08 2.79 -5.58
N LEU A 331 11.15 3.46 -5.19
CA LEU A 331 11.90 4.37 -6.06
C LEU A 331 12.97 3.64 -6.89
N GLY A 332 13.27 2.38 -6.58
CA GLY A 332 14.11 1.52 -7.40
C GLY A 332 15.60 1.87 -7.34
N ARG A 333 16.05 2.55 -6.27
CA ARG A 333 17.44 2.97 -6.10
C ARG A 333 18.19 1.98 -5.21
N THR A 334 19.51 1.99 -5.32
CA THR A 334 20.42 1.21 -4.47
C THR A 334 21.25 2.10 -3.52
N GLU A 335 21.00 3.40 -3.56
CA GLU A 335 21.72 4.38 -2.76
C GLU A 335 20.75 5.16 -1.89
N LEU A 336 21.18 5.45 -0.67
CA LEU A 336 20.48 6.35 0.25
C LEU A 336 20.30 7.74 -0.37
N LEU A 337 19.13 8.33 -0.12
CA LEU A 337 18.78 9.68 -0.52
C LEU A 337 19.13 10.71 0.55
N TRP A 338 19.09 10.33 1.83
CA TRP A 338 19.33 11.25 2.95
C TRP A 338 20.35 10.73 3.97
N LYS A 339 20.82 11.64 4.81
CA LYS A 339 21.71 11.37 5.94
C LYS A 339 20.96 10.73 7.11
N ASP A 340 21.72 10.13 8.01
CA ASP A 340 21.23 9.56 9.27
C ASP A 340 20.79 10.62 10.31
N ARG A 341 21.26 11.87 10.17
CA ARG A 341 20.98 12.98 11.09
C ARG A 341 21.18 14.36 10.45
N ARG A 342 20.54 15.38 11.01
CA ARG A 342 20.64 16.78 10.55
C ARG A 342 20.27 16.88 9.08
N GLU A 343 19.12 16.32 8.76
CA GLU A 343 18.62 16.23 7.40
C GLU A 343 17.44 17.16 7.17
N LEU A 344 17.27 17.61 5.94
CA LEU A 344 16.04 18.24 5.43
C LEU A 344 15.56 17.46 4.22
N ILE A 345 14.34 16.96 4.24
CA ILE A 345 13.68 16.31 3.10
C ILE A 345 12.56 17.21 2.62
N LYS A 346 12.52 17.46 1.31
CA LYS A 346 11.44 18.18 0.64
C LYS A 346 10.62 17.22 -0.22
N LEU A 347 9.30 17.33 -0.14
CA LEU A 347 8.38 16.83 -1.14
C LEU A 347 8.04 17.98 -2.09
N LEU A 348 8.33 17.80 -3.38
CA LEU A 348 8.09 18.77 -4.43
C LEU A 348 6.97 18.29 -5.36
N ASP A 349 6.11 19.20 -5.81
CA ASP A 349 5.09 18.90 -6.81
C ASP A 349 5.69 18.71 -8.22
N GLN A 350 4.84 18.44 -9.20
CA GLN A 350 5.27 18.21 -10.59
C GLN A 350 5.94 19.45 -11.23
N ASN A 351 5.72 20.64 -10.66
CA ASN A 351 6.31 21.90 -11.10
C ASN A 351 7.57 22.28 -10.28
N GLY A 352 8.00 21.42 -9.36
CA GLY A 352 9.15 21.66 -8.49
C GLY A 352 8.87 22.59 -7.30
N LYS A 353 7.60 22.90 -7.01
CA LYS A 353 7.25 23.72 -5.84
C LYS A 353 7.13 22.85 -4.59
N THR A 354 7.45 23.42 -3.43
CA THR A 354 7.49 22.69 -2.16
C THR A 354 6.07 22.42 -1.65
N VAL A 355 5.73 21.14 -1.50
CA VAL A 355 4.47 20.66 -0.90
C VAL A 355 4.63 20.49 0.61
N ALA A 356 5.69 19.78 1.03
CA ALA A 356 5.97 19.48 2.42
C ALA A 356 7.46 19.42 2.68
N THR A 357 7.84 19.62 3.94
CA THR A 357 9.22 19.55 4.41
C THR A 357 9.30 18.77 5.72
N TYR A 358 10.35 17.99 5.90
CA TYR A 358 10.65 17.27 7.13
C TYR A 358 12.11 17.46 7.53
N THR A 359 12.36 17.76 8.80
CA THR A 359 13.70 18.01 9.34
C THR A 359 13.90 17.20 10.61
N TYR A 360 15.09 16.62 10.80
CA TYR A 360 15.48 15.90 12.01
C TYR A 360 16.98 15.95 12.29
#